data_AF-A0A2E8X2Z5-F1
#
_entry.id   AF-A0A2E8X2Z5-F1
#
_cell.length_a   1.000
_cell.length_b   1.000
_cell.length_c   1.000
_cell.angle_alpha   90.00
_cell.angle_beta   90.00
_cell.angle_gamma   90.00
#
_symmetry.space_group_name_H-M   'P 1'
#
loop_
_entity.id
_entity.type
_entity.pdbx_description
1 polymer ?
#
loop_
_entity_poly.entity_id
_entity_poly.type
_entity_poly.pdbx_seq_one_letter_code
_entity_poly.pdbx_strand_id
1 'polypeptide(L)'
;AIGREVSKRLIGFDTKNYAIDPNPKFIPENIEECWGQEKLDDLCKISNFLIVCAPVTGETRNSLDKNRLSLMPKGSYVIIISRGEIVNELALAELIKASHIYGASIDATAVEPLPRKSPLWGLKNVIITPHSSALTPELYEMRRNIFTSNLEKFLSNKSLDYVCDKITGV
;
A
#
# COMPACT_ATOMS: atom_id res chain seq x y z
N ALA A 1 -0.04 -3.06 -9.19
CA ALA A 1 -0.64 -2.08 -10.12
C ALA A 1 -0.65 -0.68 -9.53
N ILE A 2 -1.25 -0.51 -8.34
CA ILE A 2 -1.32 0.78 -7.61
C ILE A 2 0.05 1.45 -7.47
N GLY A 3 1.07 0.73 -6.98
CA GLY A 3 2.42 1.30 -6.81
C GLY A 3 3.04 1.89 -8.09
N ARG A 4 2.76 1.31 -9.26
CA ARG A 4 3.22 1.85 -10.55
C ARG A 4 2.51 3.14 -10.93
N GLU A 5 1.22 3.25 -10.60
CA GLU A 5 0.45 4.48 -10.85
C GLU A 5 0.80 5.60 -9.87
N VAL A 6 1.16 5.24 -8.64
CA VAL A 6 1.73 6.16 -7.66
C VAL A 6 3.08 6.68 -8.18
N SER A 7 4.01 5.79 -8.57
CA SER A 7 5.33 6.23 -9.01
C SER A 7 5.27 7.19 -10.20
N LYS A 8 4.40 6.94 -11.19
CA LYS A 8 4.20 7.85 -12.34
C LYS A 8 3.81 9.27 -11.92
N ARG A 9 3.00 9.41 -10.87
CA ARG A 9 2.56 10.73 -10.36
C ARG A 9 3.65 11.42 -9.55
N LEU A 10 4.55 10.66 -8.92
CA LEU A 10 5.68 11.18 -8.16
C LEU A 10 6.74 11.86 -9.05
N ILE A 11 6.75 11.59 -10.36
CA ILE A 11 7.68 12.22 -11.32
C ILE A 11 7.63 13.76 -11.24
N GLY A 12 6.46 14.35 -11.01
CA GLY A 12 6.30 15.80 -10.94
C GLY A 12 6.87 16.46 -9.68
N PHE A 13 7.43 15.69 -8.75
CA PHE A 13 7.91 16.18 -7.44
C PHE A 13 9.42 16.03 -7.26
N ASP A 14 10.16 15.63 -8.32
CA ASP A 14 11.62 15.45 -8.29
C ASP A 14 12.10 14.53 -7.15
N THR A 15 11.32 13.49 -6.84
CA THR A 15 11.63 12.52 -5.78
C THR A 15 12.49 11.38 -6.30
N LYS A 16 13.40 10.89 -5.45
CA LYS A 16 14.07 9.58 -5.65
C LYS A 16 13.14 8.48 -5.18
N ASN A 17 12.82 7.54 -6.06
CA ASN A 17 11.82 6.52 -5.78
C ASN A 17 12.47 5.13 -5.77
N TYR A 18 12.21 4.37 -4.71
CA TYR A 18 12.64 2.99 -4.53
C TYR A 18 11.41 2.13 -4.29
N ALA A 19 11.46 0.86 -4.71
CA ALA A 19 10.32 -0.03 -4.61
C ALA A 19 10.69 -1.40 -4.03
N ILE A 20 9.71 -2.02 -3.37
CA ILE A 20 9.70 -3.46 -3.13
C ILE A 20 8.54 -4.06 -3.91
N ASP A 21 8.88 -5.02 -4.75
CA ASP A 21 7.94 -5.86 -5.48
C ASP A 21 8.60 -7.23 -5.63
N PRO A 22 8.11 -8.29 -4.95
CA PRO A 22 8.70 -9.61 -5.04
C PRO A 22 8.55 -10.26 -6.42
N ASN A 23 7.64 -9.76 -7.26
CA ASN A 23 7.37 -10.31 -8.59
C ASN A 23 7.10 -9.18 -9.61
N PRO A 24 8.09 -8.33 -9.91
CA PRO A 24 7.88 -7.14 -10.73
C PRO A 24 7.65 -7.55 -12.18
N LYS A 25 6.42 -7.35 -12.68
CA LYS A 25 6.11 -7.55 -14.11
C LYS A 25 6.64 -6.42 -15.00
N PHE A 26 6.73 -5.21 -14.45
CA PHE A 26 7.20 -4.01 -15.12
C PHE A 26 7.63 -3.00 -14.07
N ILE A 27 8.83 -2.44 -14.21
CA ILE A 27 9.38 -1.41 -13.31
C ILE A 27 9.32 -0.07 -14.06
N PRO A 28 8.61 0.94 -13.54
CA PRO A 28 8.60 2.28 -14.12
C PRO A 28 9.99 2.91 -14.13
N GLU A 29 10.32 3.69 -15.17
CA GLU A 29 11.65 4.30 -15.35
C GLU A 29 12.07 5.22 -14.21
N ASN A 30 11.11 5.79 -13.47
CA ASN A 30 11.36 6.69 -12.36
C ASN A 30 11.64 5.98 -11.02
N ILE A 31 11.71 4.65 -11.02
CA ILE A 31 12.16 3.83 -9.90
C ILE A 31 13.66 3.57 -10.07
N GLU A 32 14.46 4.07 -9.12
CA GLU A 32 15.91 3.89 -9.11
C GLU A 32 16.27 2.42 -8.96
N GLU A 33 15.67 1.76 -7.96
CA GLU A 33 15.85 0.33 -7.70
C GLU A 33 14.54 -0.30 -7.24
N CYS A 34 14.30 -1.53 -7.70
CA CYS A 34 13.20 -2.38 -7.27
C CYS A 34 13.77 -3.67 -6.68
N TRP A 35 13.53 -3.90 -5.39
CA TRP A 35 14.06 -5.04 -4.65
C TRP A 35 12.98 -6.06 -4.27
N GLY A 36 13.42 -7.22 -3.77
CA GLY A 36 12.54 -8.17 -3.10
C GLY A 36 12.28 -7.77 -1.63
N GLN A 37 11.46 -8.58 -0.96
CA GLN A 37 11.03 -8.34 0.42
C GLN A 37 12.22 -8.30 1.41
N GLU A 38 13.32 -8.99 1.11
CA GLU A 38 14.54 -9.02 1.93
C GLU A 38 15.17 -7.64 2.13
N LYS A 39 14.84 -6.67 1.27
CA LYS A 39 15.31 -5.28 1.35
C LYS A 39 14.35 -4.33 2.07
N LEU A 40 13.30 -4.83 2.72
CA LEU A 40 12.32 -3.99 3.41
C LEU A 40 12.94 -3.08 4.47
N ASP A 41 13.91 -3.58 5.21
CA ASP A 41 14.62 -2.78 6.21
C ASP A 41 15.42 -1.65 5.56
N ASP A 42 16.06 -1.91 4.41
CA ASP A 42 16.84 -0.93 3.66
C ASP A 42 15.92 0.13 3.05
N LEU A 43 14.76 -0.26 2.51
CA LEU A 43 13.73 0.67 2.06
C LEU A 43 13.24 1.57 3.19
N CYS A 44 12.96 1.01 4.38
CA CYS A 44 12.51 1.80 5.53
C CYS A 44 13.54 2.88 5.91
N LYS A 45 14.83 2.54 5.98
CA LYS A 45 15.91 3.48 6.37
C LYS A 45 15.99 4.73 5.50
N ILE A 46 15.63 4.62 4.22
CA ILE A 46 15.75 5.73 3.25
C ILE A 46 14.42 6.44 2.96
N SER A 47 13.30 5.94 3.50
CA SER A 47 11.96 6.43 3.15
C SER A 47 11.54 7.65 3.97
N ASN A 48 11.65 8.85 3.42
CA ASN A 48 10.96 10.02 3.98
C ASN A 48 9.44 9.92 3.85
N PHE A 49 8.97 9.24 2.81
CA PHE A 49 7.57 8.86 2.59
C PHE A 49 7.54 7.37 2.26
N LEU A 50 6.86 6.57 3.08
CA LEU A 50 6.64 5.15 2.82
C LEU A 50 5.19 4.91 2.40
N ILE A 51 4.98 4.44 1.18
CA ILE A 51 3.64 4.23 0.60
C ILE A 51 3.36 2.74 0.45
N VAL A 52 2.40 2.23 1.22
CA VAL A 52 1.99 0.84 1.24
C VAL A 52 0.95 0.57 0.16
N CYS A 53 1.39 -0.05 -0.94
CA CYS A 53 0.57 -0.43 -2.08
C CYS A 53 0.43 -1.97 -2.26
N ALA A 54 1.03 -2.75 -1.36
CA ALA A 54 1.14 -4.19 -1.48
C ALA A 54 -0.16 -4.91 -1.06
N PRO A 55 -0.46 -6.11 -1.59
CA PRO A 55 -1.51 -6.96 -1.04
C PRO A 55 -1.10 -7.47 0.36
N VAL A 56 -2.10 -7.86 1.15
CA VAL A 56 -1.86 -8.60 2.39
C VAL A 56 -1.67 -10.09 2.07
N THR A 57 -0.50 -10.63 2.40
CA THR A 57 -0.14 -12.03 2.28
C THR A 57 0.39 -12.53 3.63
N GLY A 58 0.81 -13.80 3.73
CA GLY A 58 1.49 -14.30 4.93
C GLY A 58 2.80 -13.55 5.23
N GLU A 59 3.49 -13.09 4.19
CA GLU A 59 4.77 -12.39 4.29
C GLU A 59 4.62 -10.89 4.61
N THR A 60 3.61 -10.23 4.02
CA THR A 60 3.43 -8.78 4.23
C THR A 60 2.63 -8.43 5.47
N ARG A 61 1.84 -9.38 6.01
CA ARG A 61 1.05 -9.16 7.22
C ARG A 61 1.95 -8.79 8.41
N ASN A 62 1.68 -7.62 8.99
CA ASN A 62 2.42 -7.03 10.10
C ASN A 62 3.94 -6.92 9.81
N SER A 63 4.32 -6.84 8.53
CA SER A 63 5.73 -6.67 8.13
C SER A 63 6.25 -5.29 8.52
N LEU A 64 5.41 -4.26 8.56
CA LEU A 64 5.78 -2.94 9.08
C LEU A 64 5.44 -2.86 10.58
N ASP A 65 6.24 -3.56 11.38
CA ASP A 65 6.19 -3.54 12.84
C ASP A 65 6.88 -2.29 13.45
N LYS A 66 6.88 -2.20 14.78
CA LYS A 66 7.52 -1.09 15.49
C LYS A 66 9.00 -0.93 15.16
N ASN A 67 9.73 -2.04 15.02
CA ASN A 67 11.17 -2.00 14.78
C ASN A 67 11.44 -1.43 13.38
N ARG A 68 10.75 -1.92 12.35
CA ARG A 68 10.91 -1.42 10.98
C ARG A 68 10.45 0.01 10.82
N LEU A 69 9.31 0.37 11.41
CA LEU A 69 8.83 1.75 11.42
C LEU A 69 9.83 2.70 12.10
N SER A 70 10.56 2.23 13.11
CA SER A 70 11.60 3.01 13.81
C SER A 70 12.90 3.15 13.00
N LEU A 71 13.08 2.37 11.93
CA LEU A 71 14.21 2.54 11.01
C LEU A 71 14.02 3.77 10.11
N MET A 72 12.78 4.23 9.93
CA MET A 72 12.49 5.36 9.05
C MET A 72 13.16 6.64 9.56
N PRO A 73 13.57 7.56 8.67
CA PRO A 73 14.07 8.87 9.07
C PRO A 73 13.09 9.60 10.01
N LYS A 74 13.62 10.30 11.01
CA LYS A 74 12.78 11.14 11.89
C LYS A 74 12.06 12.21 11.05
N GLY A 75 10.77 12.40 11.31
CA GLY A 75 9.92 13.33 10.57
C GLY A 75 9.34 12.75 9.26
N SER A 76 9.45 11.44 9.06
CA SER A 76 8.90 10.74 7.90
C SER A 76 7.39 10.57 7.95
N TYR A 77 6.79 10.14 6.84
CA TYR A 77 5.36 9.90 6.68
C TYR A 77 5.07 8.47 6.22
N VAL A 78 3.96 7.92 6.70
CA VAL A 78 3.46 6.60 6.28
C VAL A 78 2.10 6.76 5.59
N ILE A 79 1.94 6.17 4.40
CA ILE A 79 0.72 6.24 3.60
C ILE A 79 0.22 4.82 3.35
N ILE A 80 -1.01 4.50 3.74
CA ILE A 80 -1.62 3.16 3.62
C ILE A 80 -2.83 3.25 2.71
N ILE A 81 -2.68 2.80 1.46
CA ILE A 81 -3.73 2.83 0.41
C ILE A 81 -4.01 1.44 -0.17
N SER A 82 -3.72 0.40 0.61
CA SER A 82 -3.91 -1.00 0.21
C SER A 82 -4.58 -1.80 1.33
N ARG A 83 -3.82 -2.23 2.35
CA ARG A 83 -4.31 -3.06 3.46
C ARG A 83 -3.70 -2.62 4.78
N GLY A 84 -4.54 -2.40 5.79
CA GLY A 84 -4.09 -1.96 7.11
C GLY A 84 -3.31 -3.03 7.87
N GLU A 85 -3.58 -4.32 7.63
CA GLU A 85 -2.91 -5.41 8.34
C GLU A 85 -1.43 -5.56 8.00
N ILE A 86 -0.90 -4.83 7.01
CA ILE A 86 0.53 -4.79 6.70
C ILE A 86 1.30 -3.99 7.76
N VAL A 87 0.64 -3.01 8.38
CA VAL A 87 1.24 -2.07 9.33
C VAL A 87 0.73 -2.35 10.74
N ASN A 88 1.64 -2.34 11.72
CA ASN A 88 1.23 -2.31 13.12
C ASN A 88 0.69 -0.91 13.48
N GLU A 89 -0.61 -0.72 13.39
CA GLU A 89 -1.28 0.58 13.60
C GLU A 89 -1.04 1.18 15.01
N LEU A 90 -0.92 0.33 16.03
CA LEU A 90 -0.63 0.78 17.39
C LEU A 90 0.80 1.31 17.50
N ALA A 91 1.77 0.60 16.92
CA ALA A 91 3.16 1.05 16.85
C ALA A 91 3.31 2.34 16.04
N LEU A 92 2.60 2.45 14.91
CA LEU A 92 2.54 3.68 14.12
C LEU A 92 2.01 4.85 14.96
N ALA A 93 0.90 4.64 15.68
CA ALA A 93 0.33 5.66 16.55
C ALA A 93 1.29 6.08 17.67
N GLU A 94 2.02 5.14 18.28
CA GLU A 94 3.05 5.44 19.28
C GLU A 94 4.20 6.28 18.70
N LEU A 95 4.71 5.92 17.52
CA LEU A 95 5.81 6.64 16.87
C LEU A 95 5.40 8.05 16.40
N ILE A 96 4.13 8.23 16.02
CA ILE A 96 3.57 9.56 15.72
C ILE A 96 3.47 10.40 17.00
N LYS A 97 2.96 9.83 18.10
CA LYS A 97 2.92 10.53 19.40
C LYS A 97 4.32 10.93 19.89
N ALA A 98 5.31 10.08 19.65
CA ALA A 98 6.71 10.34 19.98
C ALA A 98 7.40 11.32 19.00
N SER A 99 6.70 11.83 17.98
CA SER A 99 7.26 12.71 16.93
C SER A 99 8.47 12.09 16.20
N HIS A 100 8.52 10.75 16.13
CA HIS A 100 9.49 10.04 15.30
C HIS A 100 9.00 9.97 13.86
N ILE A 101 7.76 9.52 13.65
CA ILE A 101 7.02 9.67 12.40
C ILE A 101 6.21 10.98 12.52
N TYR A 102 6.27 11.85 11.52
CA TYR A 102 5.56 13.12 11.59
C TYR A 102 4.04 12.93 11.48
N GLY A 103 3.60 12.07 10.56
CA GLY A 103 2.19 11.85 10.30
C GLY A 103 1.91 10.64 9.41
N ALA A 104 0.63 10.36 9.21
CA ALA A 104 0.19 9.28 8.33
C ALA A 104 -1.10 9.61 7.57
N SER A 105 -1.26 9.01 6.39
CA SER A 105 -2.53 8.97 5.66
C SER A 105 -2.97 7.52 5.54
N ILE A 106 -4.15 7.20 6.06
CA ILE A 106 -4.61 5.82 6.25
C ILE A 106 -6.00 5.68 5.62
N ASP A 107 -6.06 5.01 4.46
CA ASP A 107 -7.32 4.70 3.79
C ASP A 107 -7.84 3.30 4.14
N ALA A 108 -6.94 2.34 4.36
CA ALA A 108 -7.30 0.98 4.76
C ALA A 108 -6.77 0.70 6.17
N THR A 109 -7.61 0.14 7.02
CA THR A 109 -7.27 -0.19 8.42
C THR A 109 -7.39 -1.69 8.67
N ALA A 110 -6.66 -2.22 9.65
CA ALA A 110 -6.62 -3.66 9.94
C ALA A 110 -8.00 -4.21 10.35
N VAL A 111 -8.83 -3.38 10.98
CA VAL A 111 -10.23 -3.64 11.27
C VAL A 111 -11.06 -2.51 10.68
N GLU A 112 -12.03 -2.84 9.83
CA GLU A 112 -12.91 -1.88 9.18
C GLU A 112 -14.38 -2.13 9.54
N PRO A 113 -15.16 -1.10 9.91
CA PRO A 113 -14.73 0.29 10.13
C PRO A 113 -13.75 0.45 11.30
N LEU A 114 -12.87 1.46 11.23
CA LEU A 114 -11.86 1.68 12.27
C LEU A 114 -12.53 1.83 13.66
N PRO A 115 -12.15 1.02 14.67
CA PRO A 115 -12.78 1.06 15.98
C PRO A 115 -12.74 2.46 16.60
N ARG A 116 -13.85 2.88 17.23
CA ARG A 116 -13.94 4.20 17.90
C ARG A 116 -12.88 4.44 18.97
N LYS A 117 -12.36 3.37 19.58
CA LYS A 117 -11.30 3.41 20.59
C LYS A 117 -9.88 3.47 19.99
N SER A 118 -9.75 3.46 18.66
CA SER A 118 -8.44 3.52 18.01
C SER A 118 -7.71 4.81 18.39
N PRO A 119 -6.41 4.74 18.75
CA PRO A 119 -5.62 5.93 19.05
C PRO A 119 -5.42 6.82 17.82
N LEU A 120 -5.57 6.29 16.60
CA LEU A 120 -5.37 7.02 15.35
C LEU A 120 -6.32 8.22 15.21
N TRP A 121 -7.56 8.11 15.72
CA TRP A 121 -8.54 9.21 15.69
C TRP A 121 -8.08 10.47 16.42
N GLY A 122 -7.23 10.34 17.44
CA GLY A 122 -6.79 11.46 18.28
C GLY A 122 -5.53 12.17 17.80
N LEU A 123 -4.93 11.73 16.69
CA LEU A 123 -3.64 12.25 16.21
C LEU A 123 -3.86 13.36 15.18
N LYS A 124 -3.34 14.56 15.48
CA LYS A 124 -3.52 15.76 14.63
C LYS A 124 -2.89 15.62 13.24
N ASN A 125 -1.83 14.84 13.11
CA ASN A 125 -1.09 14.63 11.87
C ASN A 125 -1.50 13.32 11.17
N VAL A 126 -2.70 12.82 11.46
CA VAL A 126 -3.23 11.60 10.83
C VAL A 126 -4.50 11.94 10.06
N ILE A 127 -4.50 11.56 8.78
CA ILE A 127 -5.67 11.64 7.90
C ILE A 127 -6.21 10.23 7.74
N ILE A 128 -7.51 10.04 8.00
CA ILE A 128 -8.20 8.76 7.83
C ILE A 128 -9.30 8.94 6.78
N THR A 129 -9.30 8.06 5.79
CA THR A 129 -10.38 7.96 4.79
C THR A 129 -11.01 6.56 4.86
N PRO A 130 -12.32 6.41 4.58
CA PRO A 130 -13.03 5.15 4.83
C PRO A 130 -12.91 4.17 3.65
N HIS A 131 -11.70 3.67 3.38
CA HIS A 131 -11.39 2.71 2.30
C HIS A 131 -11.94 3.16 0.94
N SER A 132 -11.62 4.39 0.59
CA SER A 132 -12.20 5.12 -0.54
C SER A 132 -11.16 5.65 -1.54
N SER A 133 -9.86 5.42 -1.31
CA SER A 133 -8.78 6.00 -2.14
C SER A 133 -8.84 5.61 -3.62
N ALA A 134 -9.45 4.47 -3.94
CA ALA A 134 -9.63 3.97 -5.30
C ALA A 134 -11.02 4.25 -5.90
N LEU A 135 -11.92 4.93 -5.18
CA LEU A 135 -13.28 5.18 -5.66
C LEU A 135 -13.27 6.27 -6.73
N THR A 136 -13.82 5.94 -7.91
CA THR A 136 -14.11 6.90 -8.99
C THR A 136 -15.53 6.66 -9.52
N PRO A 137 -16.16 7.64 -10.17
CA PRO A 137 -17.48 7.45 -10.80
C PRO A 137 -17.50 6.29 -11.81
N GLU A 138 -16.40 6.05 -12.51
CA GLU A 138 -16.25 5.06 -13.57
C GLU A 138 -16.01 3.64 -13.04
N LEU A 139 -15.64 3.49 -11.77
CA LEU A 139 -15.21 2.22 -11.18
C LEU A 139 -16.21 1.08 -11.39
N TYR A 140 -17.51 1.37 -11.24
CA TYR A 140 -18.55 0.36 -11.42
C TYR A 140 -18.66 -0.10 -12.87
N GLU A 141 -18.49 0.81 -13.82
CA GLU A 141 -18.50 0.47 -15.24
C GLU A 141 -17.27 -0.33 -15.64
N MET A 142 -16.08 0.09 -15.20
CA MET A 142 -14.83 -0.64 -15.43
C MET A 142 -14.91 -2.08 -14.89
N ARG A 143 -15.47 -2.28 -13.69
CA ARG A 143 -15.69 -3.62 -13.10
C ARG A 143 -16.67 -4.45 -13.93
N ARG A 144 -17.77 -3.86 -14.39
CA ARG A 144 -18.73 -4.56 -15.27
C ARG A 144 -18.08 -4.98 -16.59
N ASN A 145 -17.23 -4.13 -17.17
CA ASN A 145 -16.53 -4.44 -18.42
C ASN A 145 -15.56 -5.62 -18.26
N ILE A 146 -14.79 -5.65 -17.17
CA ILE A 146 -13.90 -6.80 -16.85
C ILE A 146 -14.72 -8.07 -16.66
N PHE A 147 -15.81 -8.00 -15.89
CA PHE A 147 -16.68 -9.16 -15.67
C PHE A 147 -17.27 -9.70 -16.97
N THR A 148 -17.82 -8.81 -17.81
CA THR A 148 -18.45 -9.19 -19.09
C THR A 148 -17.44 -9.82 -20.04
N SER A 149 -16.26 -9.22 -20.19
CA SER A 149 -15.14 -9.78 -20.96
C SER A 149 -14.74 -11.18 -20.46
N ASN A 150 -14.61 -11.36 -19.14
CA ASN A 150 -14.27 -12.66 -18.57
C ASN A 150 -15.40 -13.71 -18.71
N LEU A 151 -16.67 -13.29 -18.68
CA LEU A 151 -17.79 -14.19 -18.93
C LEU A 151 -17.77 -14.73 -20.37
N GLU A 152 -17.54 -13.86 -21.36
CA GLU A 152 -17.39 -14.25 -22.76
C GLU A 152 -16.21 -15.21 -22.97
N LYS A 153 -15.07 -14.92 -22.33
CA LYS A 153 -13.88 -15.78 -22.34
C LYS A 153 -14.18 -17.15 -21.73
N PHE A 154 -14.86 -17.18 -20.58
CA PHE A 154 -15.26 -18.42 -19.92
C PHE A 154 -16.17 -19.29 -20.81
N LEU A 155 -17.23 -18.71 -21.37
CA LEU A 155 -18.15 -19.42 -22.27
C LEU A 155 -17.47 -19.94 -23.54
N SER A 156 -16.40 -19.29 -23.97
CA SER A 156 -15.60 -19.67 -25.14
C SER A 156 -14.39 -20.55 -24.81
N ASN A 157 -14.25 -21.05 -23.58
CA ASN A 157 -13.07 -21.80 -23.11
C ASN A 157 -11.72 -21.09 -23.36
N LYS A 158 -11.69 -19.76 -23.26
CA LYS A 158 -10.47 -18.94 -23.34
C LYS A 158 -9.93 -18.64 -21.94
N SER A 159 -8.64 -18.29 -21.87
CA SER A 159 -8.02 -17.84 -20.62
C SER A 159 -8.64 -16.54 -20.12
N LEU A 160 -8.87 -16.45 -18.81
CA LEU A 160 -9.41 -15.26 -18.15
C LEU A 160 -8.32 -14.23 -17.92
N ASP A 161 -8.71 -12.96 -17.85
CA ASP A 161 -7.82 -11.88 -17.41
C ASP A 161 -7.75 -11.83 -15.89
N TYR A 162 -6.60 -11.38 -15.37
CA TYR A 162 -6.38 -11.11 -13.94
C TYR A 162 -6.66 -12.31 -13.01
N VAL A 163 -6.36 -13.52 -13.48
CA VAL A 163 -6.45 -14.74 -12.66
C VAL A 163 -5.51 -14.62 -11.45
N CYS A 164 -6.08 -14.74 -10.26
CA CYS A 164 -5.34 -14.74 -9.01
C CYS A 164 -4.80 -16.15 -8.71
N ASP A 165 -3.54 -16.22 -8.31
CA ASP A 165 -2.93 -17.41 -7.75
C ASP A 165 -3.39 -17.56 -6.28
N LYS A 166 -4.17 -18.60 -6.02
CA LYS A 166 -4.75 -18.88 -4.69
C LYS A 166 -3.72 -19.34 -3.67
N ILE A 167 -2.52 -19.74 -4.10
CA ILE A 167 -1.44 -20.18 -3.22
C ILE A 167 -0.65 -18.95 -2.74
N THR A 168 -0.24 -18.10 -3.67
CA THR A 168 0.58 -16.91 -3.36
C THR A 168 -0.26 -15.70 -2.94
N GLY A 169 -1.55 -15.69 -3.28
CA GLY A 169 -2.49 -14.60 -2.97
C GLY A 169 -2.32 -13.37 -3.87
N VAL A 170 -1.64 -13.52 -5.03
CA VAL A 170 -1.30 -12.44 -5.96
C VAL A 170 -1.89 -12.67 -7.35
#